data_AF-A0A7N0VHY5-F1
#
_entry.id   AF-A0A7N0VHY5-F1
#
_cell.length_a   1.000
_cell.length_b   1.000
_cell.length_c   1.000
_cell.angle_alpha   90.00
_cell.angle_beta   90.00
_cell.angle_gamma   90.00
#
_symmetry.space_group_name_H-M   'P 1'
#
loop_
_entity.id
_entity.type
_entity.pdbx_description
1 polymer ?
#
loop_
_entity_poly.entity_id
_entity_poly.type
_entity_poly.pdbx_seq_one_letter_code
_entity_poly.pdbx_strand_id
1 'polypeptide(L)'
;MKKILHDWSDAQCLKLLKNCYKALPDYGKVIVVDANLPDIPDASIAAKSISLMDLQMLAQNPGGKERRAHEFLALAKEAGFSGMSHAGCFCLFWVMEFYK
;
A
#
# COMPACT_ATOMS: atom_id res chain seq x y z
N MET A 1 -7.17 -6.43 -0.55
CA MET A 1 -6.61 -6.14 0.78
C MET A 1 -6.83 -4.66 1.06
N LYS A 2 -7.69 -4.32 2.01
CA LYS A 2 -8.05 -2.93 2.32
C LYS A 2 -7.56 -2.60 3.73
N LYS A 3 -6.73 -1.56 3.88
CA LYS A 3 -6.15 -1.20 5.18
C LYS A 3 -5.42 -2.37 5.84
N ILE A 4 -4.58 -3.04 5.06
CA ILE A 4 -3.81 -4.19 5.54
C ILE A 4 -2.33 -3.90 5.43
N LEU A 5 -1.84 -3.36 4.31
CA LEU A 5 -0.40 -3.22 4.14
C LEU A 5 0.16 -2.15 5.07
N HIS A 6 -0.62 -1.10 5.37
CA HIS A 6 -0.19 -0.06 6.30
C HIS A 6 -0.01 -0.51 7.76
N ASP A 7 -0.60 -1.64 8.16
CA ASP A 7 -0.50 -2.16 9.54
C ASP A 7 0.85 -2.84 9.84
N TRP A 8 1.62 -3.18 8.79
CA TRP A 8 2.76 -4.07 8.90
C TRP A 8 4.05 -3.45 8.34
N SER A 9 5.19 -3.94 8.85
CA SER A 9 6.50 -3.62 8.29
C SER A 9 6.66 -4.13 6.86
N ASP A 10 7.61 -3.56 6.11
CA ASP A 10 7.87 -3.95 4.71
C ASP A 10 8.19 -5.45 4.58
N ALA A 11 8.95 -6.03 5.50
CA ALA A 11 9.26 -7.46 5.52
C ALA A 11 8.00 -8.34 5.73
N GLN A 12 7.07 -7.90 6.58
CA GLN A 12 5.80 -8.60 6.80
C GLN A 12 4.85 -8.44 5.61
N CYS A 13 4.75 -7.25 5.03
CA CYS A 13 4.02 -7.00 3.79
C CYS A 13 4.54 -7.88 2.65
N LEU A 14 5.85 -7.97 2.49
CA LEU A 14 6.48 -8.80 1.47
C LEU A 14 6.14 -10.29 1.65
N LYS A 15 6.19 -10.78 2.89
CA LYS A 15 5.79 -12.17 3.21
C LYS A 15 4.33 -12.43 2.84
N LEU A 16 3.43 -11.50 3.19
CA LEU A 16 2.01 -11.59 2.84
C LEU A 16 1.79 -11.57 1.33
N LEU A 17 2.40 -10.61 0.63
CA LEU A 17 2.26 -10.45 -0.82
C LEU A 17 2.79 -11.65 -1.59
N LYS A 18 3.91 -12.27 -1.16
CA LYS A 18 4.42 -13.52 -1.74
C LYS A 18 3.43 -14.68 -1.58
N ASN A 19 2.69 -14.74 -0.47
CA ASN A 19 1.62 -15.72 -0.31
C ASN A 19 0.46 -15.45 -1.26
N CYS A 20 0.05 -14.18 -1.41
CA CYS A 20 -0.98 -13.80 -2.39
C CYS A 20 -0.56 -14.16 -3.82
N TYR A 21 0.69 -13.87 -4.19
CA TYR A 21 1.21 -14.19 -5.51
C TYR A 21 1.13 -15.70 -5.81
N LYS A 22 1.50 -16.55 -4.85
CA LYS A 22 1.39 -18.02 -4.98
C LYS A 22 -0.06 -18.51 -5.10
N ALA A 23 -1.00 -17.84 -4.43
CA ALA A 23 -2.41 -18.22 -4.44
C ALA A 23 -3.17 -17.78 -5.69
N LEU A 24 -2.66 -16.81 -6.45
CA LEU A 24 -3.30 -16.28 -7.64
C LEU A 24 -3.04 -17.15 -8.90
N PRO A 25 -4.00 -17.25 -9.84
CA PRO A 25 -3.74 -17.78 -11.18
C PRO A 25 -2.85 -16.82 -11.99
N ASP A 26 -2.36 -17.24 -13.14
CA ASP A 26 -1.37 -16.49 -13.94
C ASP A 26 -1.82 -15.08 -14.34
N TYR A 27 -3.13 -14.86 -14.55
CA TYR A 27 -3.71 -13.54 -14.87
C TYR A 27 -4.43 -12.91 -13.67
N GLY A 28 -4.15 -13.41 -12.46
CA GLY A 28 -4.70 -12.90 -11.23
C GLY A 28 -4.10 -11.55 -10.84
N LYS A 29 -4.81 -10.84 -9.97
CA LYS A 29 -4.31 -9.58 -9.39
C LYS A 29 -4.66 -9.46 -7.91
N VAL A 30 -3.84 -8.74 -7.17
CA VAL A 30 -4.18 -8.25 -5.83
C VAL A 30 -4.69 -6.82 -5.97
N ILE A 31 -5.88 -6.55 -5.43
CA ILE A 31 -6.36 -5.18 -5.27
C ILE A 31 -5.98 -4.71 -3.87
N VAL A 32 -5.17 -3.66 -3.77
CA VAL A 32 -4.78 -2.99 -2.53
C VAL A 32 -5.55 -1.68 -2.41
N VAL A 33 -6.12 -1.44 -1.23
CA VAL A 33 -6.78 -0.17 -0.90
C VAL A 33 -6.14 0.40 0.35
N ASP A 34 -5.28 1.40 0.17
CA ASP A 34 -4.53 2.05 1.25
C ASP A 34 -4.29 3.53 0.92
N ALA A 35 -3.91 4.33 1.92
CA ALA A 35 -3.59 5.72 1.68
C ALA A 35 -2.23 5.83 0.98
N ASN A 36 -2.11 6.82 0.09
CA ASN A 36 -0.85 7.14 -0.58
C ASN A 36 -0.28 8.42 0.01
N LEU A 37 0.86 8.31 0.69
CA LEU A 37 1.58 9.46 1.21
C LEU A 37 2.09 10.30 0.02
N PRO A 38 1.86 11.63 -0.01
CA PRO A 38 2.35 12.46 -1.11
C PRO A 38 3.88 12.55 -1.09
N ASP A 39 4.51 12.59 -2.27
CA ASP A 39 5.96 12.76 -2.39
C ASP A 39 6.41 14.15 -1.93
N ILE A 40 5.60 15.16 -2.22
CA ILE A 40 5.82 16.55 -1.80
C ILE A 40 4.79 16.88 -0.73
N PRO A 41 5.22 17.23 0.50
CA PRO A 41 4.30 17.69 1.53
C PRO A 41 3.55 18.94 1.08
N ASP A 42 2.24 18.96 1.29
CA ASP A 42 1.40 20.13 1.07
C ASP A 42 0.50 20.41 2.28
N ALA A 43 -0.15 21.57 2.29
CA ALA A 43 -1.00 22.01 3.40
C ALA A 43 -2.47 21.60 3.25
N SER A 44 -2.82 20.78 2.26
CA SER A 44 -4.18 20.34 2.00
C SER A 44 -4.73 19.50 3.15
N ILE A 45 -6.06 19.47 3.26
CA ILE A 45 -6.75 18.63 4.25
C ILE A 45 -6.42 17.15 4.00
N ALA A 46 -6.24 16.75 2.74
CA ALA A 46 -5.90 15.38 2.38
C ALA A 46 -4.50 14.99 2.88
N ALA A 47 -3.48 15.79 2.57
CA ALA A 47 -2.11 15.50 3.01
C ALA A 47 -1.98 15.49 4.54
N LYS A 48 -2.66 16.42 5.23
CA LYS A 48 -2.72 16.44 6.70
C LYS A 48 -3.40 15.20 7.27
N SER A 49 -4.53 14.79 6.68
CA SER A 49 -5.25 13.59 7.11
C SER A 49 -4.42 12.32 6.95
N ILE A 50 -3.69 12.19 5.84
CA ILE A 50 -2.81 11.03 5.60
C ILE A 50 -1.61 11.05 6.56
N SER A 51 -1.05 12.23 6.83
CA SER A 51 0.04 12.36 7.83
C SER A 51 -0.43 12.00 9.24
N LEU A 52 -1.67 12.35 9.61
CA LEU A 52 -2.26 11.92 10.89
C LEU A 52 -2.47 10.40 10.95
N MET A 53 -2.86 9.77 9.83
CA MET A 53 -2.92 8.30 9.75
C MET A 53 -1.55 7.66 9.94
N ASP A 54 -0.50 8.22 9.35
CA ASP A 54 0.88 7.74 9.53
C ASP A 54 1.36 7.85 10.99
N LEU A 55 1.06 8.97 11.65
CA LEU A 55 1.31 9.14 13.09
C LEU A 55 0.51 8.14 13.93
N GLN A 56 -0.72 7.81 13.52
CA GLN A 56 -1.52 6.79 14.19
C GLN A 56 -0.88 5.41 14.03
N MET A 57 -0.37 5.06 12.84
CA MET A 57 0.37 3.81 12.62
C MET A 57 1.59 3.74 13.52
N LEU A 58 2.39 4.81 13.60
CA LEU A 58 3.53 4.89 14.51
C LEU A 58 3.13 4.65 15.98
N ALA A 59 1.99 5.20 16.42
CA ALA A 59 1.55 5.11 17.81
C ALA A 59 0.92 3.75 18.19
N GLN A 60 0.24 3.09 17.25
CA GLN A 60 -0.64 1.94 17.56
C GLN A 60 -0.19 0.63 16.92
N ASN A 61 0.60 0.68 15.85
CA ASN A 61 0.91 -0.48 15.01
C ASN A 61 2.43 -0.64 14.87
N PRO A 62 3.08 -1.50 15.68
CA PRO A 62 4.53 -1.70 15.60
C PRO A 62 4.99 -2.11 14.18
N GLY A 63 5.72 -1.21 13.52
CA GLY A 63 6.21 -1.39 12.15
C GLY A 63 5.22 -0.97 11.05
N GLY A 64 4.00 -0.58 11.40
CA GLY A 64 3.05 0.01 10.47
C GLY A 64 3.46 1.41 10.04
N LYS A 65 3.11 1.77 8.80
CA LYS A 65 3.36 3.08 8.20
C LYS A 65 2.48 3.28 6.97
N GLU A 66 2.14 4.53 6.68
CA GLU A 66 1.67 4.92 5.36
C GLU A 66 2.86 4.90 4.38
N ARG A 67 2.57 4.65 3.10
CA ARG A 67 3.60 4.49 2.07
C ARG A 67 3.33 5.38 0.87
N ARG A 68 4.40 5.73 0.17
CA ARG A 68 4.34 6.39 -1.13
C ARG A 68 4.11 5.36 -2.25
N ALA A 69 3.61 5.82 -3.39
CA ALA A 69 3.32 4.97 -4.53
C ALA A 69 4.54 4.14 -4.99
N HIS A 70 5.74 4.71 -4.96
CA HIS A 70 6.96 4.00 -5.34
C HIS A 70 7.34 2.89 -4.34
N GLU A 71 7.03 3.05 -3.05
CA GLU A 71 7.25 2.00 -2.04
C GLU A 71 6.26 0.84 -2.23
N PHE A 72 5.00 1.13 -2.56
CA PHE A 72 4.02 0.09 -2.94
C PHE A 72 4.46 -0.68 -4.19
N LEU A 73 4.93 0.02 -5.22
CA LEU A 73 5.45 -0.62 -6.44
C LEU A 73 6.67 -1.50 -6.13
N ALA A 74 7.59 -1.04 -5.27
CA ALA A 74 8.74 -1.83 -4.85
C ALA A 74 8.31 -3.12 -4.13
N LEU A 75 7.37 -3.04 -3.18
CA LEU A 75 6.82 -4.22 -2.50
C LEU A 75 6.15 -5.19 -3.48
N ALA A 76 5.38 -4.68 -4.44
CA ALA A 76 4.74 -5.50 -5.47
C ALA A 76 5.80 -6.24 -6.32
N LYS A 77 6.78 -5.52 -6.85
CA LYS A 77 7.87 -6.09 -7.66
C LYS A 77 8.67 -7.13 -6.88
N GLU A 78 9.06 -6.84 -5.65
CA GLU A 78 9.83 -7.76 -4.80
C GLU A 78 9.03 -9.01 -4.41
N ALA A 79 7.70 -8.91 -4.33
CA ALA A 79 6.82 -10.05 -4.11
C ALA A 79 6.60 -10.93 -5.35
N GLY A 80 7.04 -10.47 -6.53
CA GLY A 80 6.96 -11.20 -7.80
C GLY A 80 5.93 -10.65 -8.79
N PHE A 81 5.15 -9.62 -8.42
CA PHE A 81 4.16 -9.03 -9.33
C PHE A 81 4.85 -8.28 -10.49
N SER A 82 4.26 -8.38 -11.68
CA SER A 82 4.79 -7.77 -12.91
C SER A 82 4.69 -6.25 -12.90
N GLY A 83 3.76 -5.67 -12.16
CA GLY A 83 3.62 -4.23 -12.01
C GLY A 83 2.47 -3.79 -11.11
N MET A 84 2.29 -2.48 -11.02
CA MET A 84 1.21 -1.82 -10.28
C MET A 84 0.51 -0.81 -11.19
N SER A 85 -0.83 -0.76 -11.16
CA SER A 85 -1.60 0.36 -11.69
C SER A 85 -2.39 1.06 -10.57
N HIS A 86 -2.70 2.33 -10.79
CA HIS A 86 -3.63 3.08 -9.95
C HIS A 86 -4.99 3.15 -10.67
N ALA A 87 -5.99 2.49 -10.10
CA ALA A 87 -7.34 2.38 -10.68
C ALA A 87 -8.27 3.53 -10.26
N GLY A 88 -7.96 4.23 -9.16
CA GLY A 88 -8.73 5.38 -8.72
C GLY A 88 -8.49 5.74 -7.25
N CYS A 89 -9.08 6.85 -6.81
CA CYS A 89 -8.95 7.36 -5.45
C CYS A 89 -10.35 7.71 -4.89
N PHE A 90 -10.63 7.26 -3.67
CA PHE A 90 -11.87 7.58 -2.96
C PHE A 90 -11.58 7.82 -1.47
N CYS A 91 -12.03 8.96 -0.95
CA CYS A 91 -11.92 9.32 0.47
C CYS A 91 -10.50 9.10 1.04
N LEU A 92 -9.48 9.68 0.40
CA LEU A 92 -8.04 9.57 0.73
C LEU A 92 -7.37 8.23 0.40
N PHE A 93 -8.13 7.19 0.05
CA PHE A 93 -7.57 5.88 -0.26
C PHE A 93 -7.40 5.68 -1.76
N TRP A 94 -6.24 5.17 -2.14
CA TRP A 94 -5.97 4.73 -3.50
C TRP A 94 -6.42 3.28 -3.67
N VAL A 95 -6.95 2.96 -4.83
CA VAL A 95 -7.17 1.60 -5.30
C VAL A 95 -6.03 1.26 -6.25
N MET A 96 -5.17 0.36 -5.83
CA MET A 96 -4.01 -0.11 -6.58
C MET A 96 -4.19 -1.56 -6.99
N GLU A 97 -3.80 -1.90 -8.21
CA GLU A 97 -3.83 -3.27 -8.71
C GLU A 97 -2.41 -3.78 -8.91
N PHE A 98 -2.06 -4.89 -8.26
CA PHE A 98 -0.79 -5.59 -8.47
C PHE A 98 -1.05 -6.80 -9.37
N TYR A 99 -0.48 -6.79 -10.58
CA TYR A 99 -0.68 -7.84 -11.58
C TYR A 99 0.34 -8.95 -11.41
N LYS A 100 -0.15 -10.20 -11.40
CA LYS A 100 0.75 -11.35 -11.51
C LYS A 100 1.44 -11.35 -12.87
#